data_AF-A0A7V1H1J4-F1
#
_entry.id   AF-A0A7V1H1J4-F1
#
_cell.length_a   1.000
_cell.length_b   1.000
_cell.length_c   1.000
_cell.angle_alpha   90.00
_cell.angle_beta   90.00
_cell.angle_gamma   90.00
#
_symmetry.space_group_name_H-M   'P 1'
#
loop_
_entity.id
_entity.type
_entity.pdbx_description
1 polymer ?
#
loop_
_entity_poly.entity_id
_entity_poly.type
_entity_poly.pdbx_seq_one_letter_code
_entity_poly.pdbx_strand_id
1 'polypeptide(L)'
;MPESQKKPTIEPTNISDYLPIIGLAIVLGWLFDYFFFKELPGLAFPVYAVLILLSLFFLANRFHLKLNRSVMFLSAPLLFFSAMIALRSSGLLTFLNLSISFYLLILIANGSLGFKIQNFFIIDYLKPLILIPLNTLENLFFVALSDLAASRPKAKEQTTSQILRGIIISIPILLLFLLLLSSADLVFNDYVSKIIDIEISAQTISRTILILFATAVFTGIFTYIFLRPESQFKIGR
;
A
#
# COMPACT_ATOMS: atom_id res chain seq x y z
N MET A 1 33.39 -17.88 4.04
CA MET A 1 32.60 -16.95 3.19
C MET A 1 31.89 -17.79 2.14
N PRO A 2 30.55 -17.80 2.06
CA PRO A 2 29.87 -18.30 0.88
C PRO A 2 29.13 -17.18 0.14
N GLU A 3 29.20 -17.27 -1.19
CA GLU A 3 28.57 -16.40 -2.17
C GLU A 3 27.13 -16.04 -1.83
N SER A 4 26.91 -14.75 -1.58
CA SER A 4 25.60 -14.10 -1.66
C SER A 4 25.13 -14.19 -3.11
N GLN A 5 24.26 -15.15 -3.42
CA GLN A 5 23.54 -15.26 -4.68
C GLN A 5 22.93 -13.89 -5.04
N LYS A 6 23.54 -13.22 -6.02
CA LYS A 6 23.09 -11.93 -6.54
C LYS A 6 21.81 -12.19 -7.34
N LYS A 7 20.65 -11.99 -6.70
CA LYS A 7 19.32 -12.01 -7.32
C LYS A 7 19.36 -11.03 -8.51
N PRO A 8 18.89 -11.40 -9.72
CA PRO A 8 18.90 -10.49 -10.87
C PRO A 8 18.12 -9.23 -10.50
N THR A 9 18.85 -8.11 -10.45
CA THR A 9 18.32 -6.79 -10.11
C THR A 9 17.59 -6.25 -11.32
N ILE A 10 16.26 -6.18 -11.26
CA ILE A 10 15.49 -5.34 -12.18
C ILE A 10 15.54 -3.96 -11.55
N GLU A 11 16.53 -3.14 -11.94
CA GLU A 11 16.48 -1.73 -11.59
C GLU A 11 15.23 -1.14 -12.26
N PRO A 12 14.32 -0.49 -11.52
CA PRO A 12 13.14 0.10 -12.10
C PRO A 12 13.57 1.31 -12.93
N THR A 13 13.81 1.09 -14.22
CA THR A 13 14.19 2.15 -15.16
C THR A 13 12.99 2.96 -15.65
N ASN A 14 11.76 2.44 -15.49
CA ASN A 14 10.53 3.09 -15.95
C ASN A 14 9.39 3.02 -14.91
N ILE A 15 8.58 4.07 -14.83
CA ILE A 15 7.38 4.15 -13.96
C ILE A 15 6.38 3.02 -14.28
N SER A 16 6.37 2.52 -15.51
CA SER A 16 5.50 1.43 -15.96
C SER A 16 5.61 0.15 -15.12
N ASP A 17 6.77 -0.07 -14.49
CA ASP A 17 7.02 -1.29 -13.72
C ASP A 17 6.33 -1.24 -12.34
N TYR A 18 6.07 -0.05 -11.81
CA TYR A 18 5.32 0.14 -10.55
C TYR A 18 3.81 0.02 -10.74
N LEU A 19 3.31 0.27 -11.96
CA LEU A 19 1.88 0.29 -12.27
C LEU A 19 1.14 -1.02 -11.90
N PRO A 20 1.62 -2.23 -12.27
CA PRO A 20 0.95 -3.47 -11.86
C PRO A 20 0.97 -3.69 -10.34
N ILE A 21 2.00 -3.19 -9.65
CA ILE A 21 2.15 -3.32 -8.19
C ILE A 21 1.12 -2.44 -7.48
N ILE A 22 1.05 -1.16 -7.87
CA ILE A 22 0.11 -0.19 -7.33
C ILE A 22 -1.33 -0.63 -7.62
N GLY A 23 -1.61 -1.10 -8.84
CA GLY A 23 -2.94 -1.61 -9.22
C GLY A 23 -3.39 -2.76 -8.33
N LEU A 24 -2.54 -3.77 -8.10
CA LEU A 24 -2.85 -4.88 -7.20
C LEU A 24 -2.99 -4.43 -5.75
N ALA A 25 -2.14 -3.52 -5.28
CA ALA A 25 -2.20 -2.99 -3.91
C ALA A 25 -3.51 -2.23 -3.64
N ILE A 26 -3.99 -1.44 -4.61
CA ILE A 26 -5.29 -0.74 -4.52
C ILE A 26 -6.43 -1.75 -4.43
N VAL A 27 -6.44 -2.76 -5.29
CA VAL A 27 -7.46 -3.83 -5.28
C VAL A 27 -7.46 -4.53 -3.92
N LEU A 28 -6.29 -4.91 -3.40
CA LEU A 28 -6.18 -5.54 -2.08
C LEU A 28 -6.65 -4.60 -0.95
N GLY A 29 -6.31 -3.32 -0.99
CA GLY A 29 -6.74 -2.33 0.00
C GLY A 29 -8.25 -2.13 0.03
N TRP A 30 -8.90 -2.05 -1.15
CA TRP A 30 -10.36 -2.01 -1.26
C TRP A 30 -11.02 -3.28 -0.72
N LEU A 31 -10.45 -4.44 -1.06
CA LEU A 31 -10.99 -5.72 -0.63
C LEU A 31 -10.82 -5.93 0.88
N PHE A 32 -9.75 -5.39 1.46
CA PHE A 32 -9.55 -5.37 2.91
C PHE A 32 -10.64 -4.59 3.63
N ASP A 33 -10.98 -3.39 3.15
CA ASP A 33 -12.10 -2.61 3.69
C ASP A 33 -13.44 -3.34 3.52
N TYR A 34 -13.70 -3.93 2.34
CA TYR A 34 -14.92 -4.72 2.11
C TYR A 34 -15.06 -5.90 3.08
N PHE A 35 -13.98 -6.64 3.32
CA PHE A 35 -14.00 -7.85 4.14
C PHE A 35 -13.98 -7.61 5.65
N PHE A 36 -13.32 -6.56 6.13
CA PHE A 36 -13.01 -6.42 7.57
C PHE A 36 -13.61 -5.20 8.25
N PHE A 37 -14.27 -4.28 7.52
CA PHE A 37 -14.75 -3.05 8.13
C PHE A 37 -15.95 -3.24 9.06
N LYS A 38 -16.87 -4.17 8.76
CA LYS A 38 -18.09 -4.41 9.57
C LYS A 38 -18.31 -5.87 9.97
N GLU A 39 -17.58 -6.79 9.38
CA GLU A 39 -17.82 -8.23 9.50
C GLU A 39 -16.77 -8.90 10.39
N LEU A 40 -17.18 -9.93 11.12
CA LEU A 40 -16.26 -10.80 11.84
C LEU A 40 -15.39 -11.56 10.82
N PRO A 41 -14.09 -11.77 11.10
CA PRO A 41 -13.12 -12.28 10.12
C PRO A 41 -13.39 -13.70 9.59
N GLY A 42 -14.42 -14.41 10.07
CA GLY A 42 -14.76 -15.82 9.80
C GLY A 42 -14.29 -16.38 8.45
N LEU A 43 -15.14 -16.31 7.42
CA LEU A 43 -14.78 -16.78 6.06
C LEU A 43 -13.96 -15.73 5.28
N ALA A 44 -14.07 -14.46 5.65
CA ALA A 44 -13.38 -13.37 4.99
C ALA A 44 -11.84 -13.52 5.06
N PHE A 45 -11.32 -13.98 6.20
CA PHE A 45 -9.90 -14.12 6.44
C PHE A 45 -9.20 -15.18 5.58
N PRO A 46 -9.69 -16.43 5.44
CA PRO A 46 -9.11 -17.41 4.51
C PRO A 46 -9.17 -16.97 3.06
N VAL A 47 -10.27 -16.36 2.63
CA VAL A 47 -10.37 -15.82 1.27
C VAL A 47 -9.32 -14.74 1.06
N TYR A 48 -9.18 -13.82 2.01
CA TYR A 48 -8.21 -12.73 1.91
C TYR A 48 -6.76 -13.23 1.93
N ALA A 49 -6.44 -14.24 2.75
CA ALA A 49 -5.11 -14.86 2.78
C ALA A 49 -4.73 -15.51 1.43
N VAL A 50 -5.68 -16.18 0.78
CA VAL A 50 -5.49 -16.73 -0.57
C VAL A 50 -5.21 -15.61 -1.58
N LEU A 51 -5.93 -14.50 -1.51
CA LEU A 51 -5.75 -13.37 -2.43
C LEU A 51 -4.40 -12.67 -2.27
N ILE A 52 -3.91 -12.52 -1.03
CA ILE A 52 -2.53 -12.04 -0.79
C ILE A 52 -1.51 -12.98 -1.45
N LEU A 53 -1.64 -14.29 -1.23
CA LEU A 53 -0.73 -15.27 -1.80
C LEU A 53 -0.78 -15.28 -3.34
N LEU A 54 -1.97 -15.27 -3.93
CA LEU A 54 -2.16 -15.18 -5.37
C LEU A 54 -1.51 -13.92 -5.94
N SER A 55 -1.67 -12.78 -5.27
CA SER A 55 -1.04 -11.53 -5.68
C SER A 55 0.48 -11.63 -5.64
N LEU A 56 1.04 -12.21 -4.57
CA LEU A 56 2.48 -12.45 -4.43
C LEU A 56 3.02 -13.37 -5.54
N PHE A 57 2.35 -14.49 -5.81
CA PHE A 57 2.78 -15.45 -6.84
C PHE A 57 2.60 -14.89 -8.26
N PHE A 58 1.51 -14.16 -8.52
CA PHE A 58 1.27 -13.50 -9.80
C PHE A 58 2.38 -12.49 -10.10
N LEU A 59 2.72 -11.65 -9.12
CA LEU A 59 3.77 -10.65 -9.27
C LEU A 59 5.16 -11.31 -9.39
N ALA A 60 5.41 -12.39 -8.65
CA ALA A 60 6.62 -13.20 -8.80
C ALA A 60 6.78 -13.80 -10.21
N ASN A 61 5.69 -14.30 -10.79
CA ASN A 61 5.69 -14.80 -12.17
C ASN A 61 5.91 -13.67 -13.18
N ARG A 62 5.26 -12.51 -12.99
CA ARG A 62 5.37 -11.33 -13.87
C ARG A 62 6.78 -10.77 -13.93
N PHE A 63 7.48 -10.71 -12.80
CA PHE A 63 8.86 -10.24 -12.70
C PHE A 63 9.90 -11.36 -12.81
N HIS A 64 9.49 -12.59 -13.15
CA HIS A 64 10.35 -13.77 -13.27
C HIS A 64 11.26 -14.03 -12.04
N LEU A 65 10.78 -13.64 -10.85
CA LEU A 65 11.50 -13.80 -9.60
C LEU A 65 11.09 -15.10 -8.91
N LYS A 66 12.06 -15.98 -8.69
CA LYS A 66 11.85 -17.21 -7.92
C LYS A 66 11.75 -16.88 -6.44
N LEU A 67 10.57 -17.14 -5.85
CA LEU A 67 10.39 -17.12 -4.41
C LEU A 67 11.16 -18.28 -3.77
N ASN A 68 11.65 -18.07 -2.55
CA ASN A 68 12.35 -19.11 -1.80
C ASN A 68 11.39 -20.29 -1.54
N ARG A 69 11.90 -21.53 -1.59
CA ARG A 69 11.13 -22.73 -1.23
C ARG A 69 10.51 -22.64 0.16
N SER A 70 11.18 -21.94 1.09
CA SER A 70 10.63 -21.68 2.42
C SER A 70 9.31 -20.91 2.38
N VAL A 71 9.15 -19.93 1.48
CA VAL A 71 7.90 -19.16 1.33
C VAL A 71 6.78 -20.07 0.80
N MET A 72 7.10 -20.96 -0.14
CA MET A 72 6.15 -21.93 -0.68
C MET A 72 5.76 -23.00 0.36
N PHE A 73 6.68 -23.38 1.25
CA PHE A 73 6.35 -24.28 2.36
C PHE A 73 5.50 -23.58 3.43
N LEU A 74 5.73 -22.28 3.68
CA LEU A 74 5.02 -21.51 4.70
C LEU A 74 3.60 -21.07 4.27
N SER A 75 3.29 -21.10 2.98
CA SER A 75 1.93 -20.85 2.50
C SER A 75 0.95 -21.94 2.93
N ALA A 76 1.39 -23.20 3.00
CA ALA A 76 0.56 -24.33 3.44
C ALA A 76 0.04 -24.16 4.89
N PRO A 77 0.88 -23.93 5.91
CA PRO A 77 0.41 -23.68 7.27
C PRO A 77 -0.40 -22.38 7.36
N LEU A 78 -0.08 -21.34 6.59
CA LEU A 78 -0.90 -20.12 6.56
C LEU A 78 -2.33 -20.43 6.13
N LEU A 79 -2.51 -21.16 5.03
CA LEU A 79 -3.84 -21.54 4.53
C LEU A 79 -4.58 -22.43 5.52
N PHE A 80 -3.87 -23.36 6.18
CA PHE A 80 -4.47 -24.23 7.20
C PHE A 80 -5.01 -23.44 8.40
N PHE A 81 -4.18 -22.59 9.02
CA PHE A 81 -4.60 -21.79 10.18
C PHE A 81 -5.67 -20.76 9.81
N SER A 82 -5.56 -20.19 8.61
CA SER A 82 -6.54 -19.25 8.09
C SER A 82 -7.90 -19.90 7.84
N ALA A 83 -7.94 -21.13 7.31
CA ALA A 83 -9.18 -21.89 7.16
C ALA A 83 -9.80 -22.28 8.52
N MET A 84 -8.97 -22.56 9.53
CA MET A 84 -9.45 -22.88 10.88
C MET A 84 -10.16 -21.71 11.57
N ILE A 85 -9.96 -20.47 11.14
CA ILE A 85 -10.70 -19.29 11.65
C ILE A 85 -12.17 -19.37 11.23
N ALA A 86 -12.46 -19.82 10.01
CA ALA A 86 -13.83 -19.97 9.51
C ALA A 86 -14.60 -21.11 10.20
N LEU A 87 -13.89 -22.15 10.64
CA LEU A 87 -14.48 -23.37 11.20
C LEU A 87 -14.69 -23.32 12.72
N ARG A 88 -14.25 -22.26 13.41
CA ARG A 88 -14.25 -22.19 14.88
C ARG A 88 -15.25 -21.18 15.41
N SER A 89 -16.09 -21.65 16.35
CA SER A 89 -17.03 -20.83 17.11
C SER A 89 -16.45 -20.25 18.41
N SER A 90 -15.35 -20.81 18.92
CA SER A 90 -14.72 -20.39 20.17
C SER A 90 -13.77 -19.21 19.97
N GLY A 91 -14.04 -18.07 20.62
CA GLY A 91 -13.26 -16.83 20.46
C GLY A 91 -11.76 -16.96 20.75
N LEU A 92 -11.36 -17.72 21.77
CA LEU A 92 -9.94 -17.92 22.13
C LEU A 92 -9.14 -18.60 20.99
N LEU A 93 -9.68 -19.67 20.40
CA LEU A 93 -9.01 -20.37 19.30
C LEU A 93 -9.00 -19.53 18.03
N THR A 94 -10.07 -18.78 17.78
CA THR A 94 -10.11 -17.84 16.65
C THR A 94 -9.04 -16.77 16.79
N PHE A 95 -8.88 -16.19 17.99
CA PHE A 95 -7.80 -15.26 18.29
C PHE A 95 -6.42 -15.87 18.08
N LEU A 96 -6.18 -17.08 18.60
CA LEU A 96 -4.88 -17.74 18.46
C LEU A 96 -4.56 -18.08 17.00
N ASN A 97 -5.52 -18.61 16.24
CA ASN A 97 -5.37 -18.89 14.81
C ASN A 97 -5.10 -17.60 14.02
N LEU A 98 -5.76 -16.50 14.40
CA LEU A 98 -5.54 -15.18 13.80
C LEU A 98 -4.11 -14.69 14.08
N SER A 99 -3.65 -14.77 15.33
CA SER A 99 -2.27 -14.40 15.70
C SER A 99 -1.22 -15.23 14.95
N ILE A 100 -1.43 -16.55 14.86
CA ILE A 100 -0.53 -17.46 14.13
C ILE A 100 -0.53 -17.10 12.63
N SER A 101 -1.70 -16.84 12.05
CA SER A 101 -1.81 -16.47 10.63
C SER A 101 -1.11 -15.14 10.32
N PHE A 102 -1.26 -14.14 11.20
CA PHE A 102 -0.51 -12.88 11.10
C PHE A 102 1.00 -13.10 11.19
N TYR A 103 1.45 -13.94 12.13
CA TYR A 103 2.86 -14.28 12.26
C TYR A 103 3.41 -14.97 11.00
N LEU A 104 2.64 -15.91 10.43
CA LEU A 104 3.00 -16.58 9.18
C LEU A 104 3.06 -15.62 7.98
N LEU A 105 2.14 -14.66 7.88
CA LEU A 105 2.19 -13.59 6.87
C LEU A 105 3.46 -12.75 7.00
N ILE A 106 3.84 -12.38 8.23
CA ILE A 106 5.08 -11.64 8.50
C ILE A 106 6.30 -12.47 8.07
N LEU A 107 6.33 -13.76 8.39
CA LEU A 107 7.42 -14.65 7.98
C LEU A 107 7.48 -14.83 6.45
N ILE A 108 6.34 -14.94 5.77
CA ILE A 108 6.25 -15.00 4.30
C ILE A 108 6.80 -13.71 3.68
N ALA A 109 6.40 -12.55 4.22
CA ALA A 109 6.93 -11.27 3.77
C ALA A 109 8.45 -11.22 3.95
N ASN A 110 8.96 -11.48 5.16
CA ASN A 110 10.40 -11.48 5.46
C ASN A 110 11.19 -12.50 4.62
N GLY A 111 10.65 -13.71 4.42
CA GLY A 111 11.25 -14.72 3.56
C GLY A 111 11.29 -14.31 2.08
N SER A 112 10.29 -13.55 1.62
CA SER A 112 10.25 -12.99 0.26
C SER A 112 11.23 -11.82 0.07
N LEU A 113 11.48 -11.06 1.16
CA LEU A 113 12.47 -10.00 1.25
C LEU A 113 13.92 -10.55 1.30
N GLY A 114 14.09 -11.84 1.54
CA GLY A 114 15.40 -12.50 1.62
C GLY A 114 16.07 -12.42 3.00
N PHE A 115 15.34 -12.00 4.04
CA PHE A 115 15.83 -12.07 5.41
C PHE A 115 15.91 -13.53 5.87
N LYS A 116 17.04 -13.89 6.51
CA LYS A 116 17.19 -15.22 7.10
C LYS A 116 16.34 -15.32 8.37
N ILE A 117 15.59 -16.42 8.51
CA ILE A 117 14.77 -16.74 9.68
C ILE A 117 15.67 -17.22 10.83
N GLN A 118 16.60 -16.37 11.27
CA GLN A 118 17.62 -16.73 12.27
C GLN A 118 17.47 -15.98 13.60
N ASN A 119 16.71 -14.88 13.63
CA ASN A 119 16.50 -14.12 14.85
C ASN A 119 15.21 -14.60 15.55
N PHE A 120 15.24 -14.78 16.87
CA PHE A 120 14.08 -15.27 17.62
C PHE A 120 13.07 -14.18 18.01
N PHE A 121 13.43 -12.89 17.91
CA PHE A 121 12.58 -11.80 18.40
C PHE A 121 11.56 -11.33 17.37
N ILE A 122 10.29 -11.32 17.76
CA ILE A 122 9.16 -10.86 16.92
C ILE A 122 9.35 -9.42 16.41
N ILE A 123 9.99 -8.57 17.22
CA ILE A 123 10.18 -7.15 16.92
C ILE A 123 11.08 -6.93 15.69
N ASP A 124 12.04 -7.83 15.47
CA ASP A 124 12.96 -7.73 14.34
C ASP A 124 12.28 -8.11 13.02
N TYR A 125 11.16 -8.84 13.08
CA TYR A 125 10.32 -9.12 11.92
C TYR A 125 9.27 -8.04 11.65
N LEU A 126 8.87 -7.28 12.69
CA LEU A 126 7.91 -6.18 12.58
C LEU A 126 8.55 -4.88 12.06
N LYS A 127 9.80 -4.59 12.45
CA LYS A 127 10.51 -3.37 11.98
C LYS A 127 10.53 -3.26 10.44
N PRO A 128 10.94 -4.30 9.68
CA PRO A 128 10.93 -4.24 8.22
C PRO A 128 9.53 -4.02 7.64
N LEU A 129 8.49 -4.59 8.26
CA LEU A 129 7.11 -4.47 7.78
C LEU A 129 6.60 -3.02 7.79
N ILE A 130 7.06 -2.21 8.74
CA ILE A 130 6.64 -0.81 8.89
C ILE A 130 7.60 0.11 8.12
N LEU A 131 8.90 -0.12 8.25
CA LEU A 131 9.90 0.81 7.75
C LEU A 131 10.10 0.69 6.23
N ILE A 132 9.95 -0.51 5.66
CA ILE A 132 10.09 -0.73 4.21
C ILE A 132 9.02 0.04 3.44
N PRO A 133 7.72 -0.05 3.77
CA PRO A 133 6.72 0.72 3.06
C PRO A 133 6.95 2.22 3.11
N LEU A 134 7.25 2.76 4.29
CA LEU A 134 7.50 4.19 4.47
C LEU A 134 8.65 4.68 3.58
N ASN A 135 9.81 4.04 3.66
CA ASN A 135 10.98 4.43 2.87
C ASN A 135 10.74 4.27 1.35
N THR A 136 9.97 3.25 0.97
CA THR A 136 9.67 2.99 -0.45
C THR A 136 8.67 4.00 -1.02
N LEU A 137 7.68 4.41 -0.22
CA LEU A 137 6.72 5.47 -0.59
C LEU A 137 7.42 6.81 -0.77
N GLU A 138 8.35 7.16 0.12
CA GLU A 138 9.18 8.37 -0.02
C GLU A 138 9.98 8.33 -1.32
N ASN A 139 10.68 7.22 -1.60
CA ASN A 139 11.47 7.08 -2.81
C ASN A 139 10.60 7.13 -4.09
N LEU A 140 9.42 6.50 -4.07
CA LEU A 140 8.47 6.55 -5.19
C LEU A 140 7.96 7.98 -5.43
N PHE A 141 7.68 8.72 -4.36
CA PHE A 141 7.27 10.12 -4.45
C PHE A 141 8.39 10.98 -5.07
N PHE A 142 9.64 10.81 -4.64
CA PHE A 142 10.78 11.53 -5.23
C PHE A 142 11.00 11.17 -6.69
N VAL A 143 10.95 9.89 -7.06
CA VAL A 143 11.10 9.43 -8.46
C VAL A 143 9.97 10.00 -9.33
N ALA A 144 8.72 9.94 -8.87
CA ALA A 144 7.58 10.52 -9.59
C ALA A 144 7.74 12.03 -9.77
N LEU A 145 8.22 12.74 -8.74
CA LEU A 145 8.45 14.18 -8.81
C LEU A 145 9.60 14.54 -9.78
N SER A 146 10.68 13.75 -9.76
CA SER A 146 11.80 13.91 -10.67
C SER A 146 11.43 13.59 -12.12
N ASP A 147 10.62 12.57 -12.38
CA ASP A 147 10.16 12.25 -13.73
C ASP A 147 9.16 13.29 -14.24
N LEU A 148 8.25 13.78 -13.40
CA LEU A 148 7.40 14.93 -13.72
C LEU A 148 8.19 16.22 -13.97
N ALA A 149 9.36 16.38 -13.34
CA ALA A 149 10.27 17.50 -13.58
C ALA A 149 11.13 17.30 -14.83
N ALA A 150 11.56 16.08 -15.14
CA ALA A 150 12.40 15.72 -16.29
C ALA A 150 11.60 15.61 -17.60
N SER A 151 10.35 15.16 -17.51
CA SER A 151 9.38 15.14 -18.61
C SER A 151 8.80 16.53 -18.93
N ARG A 152 9.36 17.59 -18.31
CA ARG A 152 9.16 18.97 -18.78
C ARG A 152 9.97 19.17 -20.06
N PRO A 153 9.36 19.37 -21.23
CA PRO A 153 10.08 19.93 -22.35
C PRO A 153 10.65 21.29 -21.90
N LYS A 154 11.98 21.45 -22.01
CA LYS A 154 12.78 22.64 -21.62
C LYS A 154 12.34 23.98 -22.26
N ALA A 155 11.18 24.05 -22.92
CA ALA A 155 10.69 25.22 -23.65
C ALA A 155 9.41 25.87 -23.06
N LYS A 156 8.83 25.36 -21.95
CA LYS A 156 7.53 25.86 -21.42
C LYS A 156 7.50 26.11 -19.91
N GLU A 157 8.66 26.37 -19.31
CA GLU A 157 8.86 26.43 -17.85
C GLU A 157 8.36 27.73 -17.20
N GLN A 158 8.20 28.80 -17.98
CA GLN A 158 7.65 30.07 -17.47
C GLN A 158 6.12 30.06 -17.41
N THR A 159 5.45 29.43 -18.37
CA THR A 159 3.98 29.51 -18.50
C THR A 159 3.25 28.69 -17.43
N THR A 160 3.73 27.48 -17.10
CA THR A 160 3.09 26.63 -16.07
C THR A 160 3.31 27.18 -14.65
N SER A 161 4.48 27.74 -14.36
CA SER A 161 4.75 28.44 -13.10
C SER A 161 3.90 29.72 -12.95
N GLN A 162 3.69 30.46 -14.04
CA GLN A 162 2.79 31.62 -14.07
C GLN A 162 1.32 31.21 -13.87
N ILE A 163 0.87 30.13 -14.50
CA ILE A 163 -0.49 29.60 -14.32
C ILE A 163 -0.70 29.16 -12.87
N LEU A 164 0.25 28.42 -12.28
CA LEU A 164 0.14 27.94 -10.90
C LEU A 164 0.10 29.11 -9.90
N ARG A 165 0.92 30.14 -10.11
CA ARG A 165 0.87 31.38 -9.32
C ARG A 165 -0.45 32.12 -9.51
N GLY A 166 -0.98 32.19 -10.73
CA GLY A 166 -2.29 32.78 -11.02
C GLY A 166 -3.42 32.06 -10.30
N ILE A 167 -3.40 30.72 -10.30
CA ILE A 167 -4.37 29.89 -9.56
C ILE A 167 -4.26 30.18 -8.07
N ILE A 168 -3.05 30.16 -7.49
CA ILE A 168 -2.82 30.43 -6.06
C ILE A 168 -3.34 31.82 -5.65
N ILE A 169 -3.09 32.85 -6.48
CA ILE A 169 -3.56 34.21 -6.22
C ILE A 169 -5.09 34.32 -6.37
N SER A 170 -5.67 33.58 -7.31
CA SER A 170 -7.12 33.62 -7.57
C SER A 170 -7.97 32.92 -6.52
N ILE A 171 -7.46 31.85 -5.88
CA ILE A 171 -8.20 31.07 -4.87
C ILE A 171 -8.77 31.92 -3.72
N PRO A 172 -8.00 32.79 -3.03
CA PRO A 172 -8.53 33.59 -1.93
C PRO A 172 -9.60 34.59 -2.39
N ILE A 173 -9.42 35.17 -3.58
CA ILE A 173 -10.40 36.10 -4.17
C ILE A 173 -11.68 35.34 -4.54
N LEU A 174 -11.56 34.17 -5.16
CA LEU A 174 -12.67 33.30 -5.53
C LEU A 174 -13.46 32.83 -4.30
N LEU A 175 -12.77 32.48 -3.21
CA LEU A 175 -13.39 32.12 -1.93
C LEU A 175 -14.23 33.26 -1.35
N LEU A 176 -13.72 34.49 -1.38
CA LEU A 176 -14.49 35.68 -0.96
C LEU A 176 -15.74 35.87 -1.81
N PHE A 177 -15.64 35.72 -3.13
CA PHE A 177 -16.80 35.82 -4.02
C PHE A 177 -17.81 34.71 -3.80
N LEU A 178 -17.36 33.46 -3.64
CA LEU A 178 -18.22 32.33 -3.32
C LEU A 178 -19.01 32.58 -2.03
N LEU A 179 -18.34 33.07 -0.98
CA LEU A 179 -18.97 33.36 0.30
C LEU A 179 -20.00 34.50 0.20
N LEU A 180 -19.62 35.60 -0.47
CA LEU A 180 -20.51 36.76 -0.66
C LEU A 180 -21.75 36.41 -1.50
N LEU A 181 -21.56 35.66 -2.59
CA LEU A 181 -22.64 35.29 -3.49
C LEU A 181 -23.56 34.22 -2.86
N SER A 182 -23.00 33.30 -2.06
CA SER A 182 -23.77 32.33 -1.27
C SER A 182 -24.62 33.01 -0.19
N SER A 183 -24.17 34.15 0.34
CA SER A 183 -24.94 34.91 1.34
C SER A 183 -26.09 35.73 0.71
N ALA A 184 -25.91 36.17 -0.53
CA ALA A 184 -26.83 37.10 -1.19
C ALA A 184 -27.98 36.42 -1.97
N ASP A 185 -27.77 35.19 -2.48
CA ASP A 185 -28.75 34.47 -3.30
C ASP A 185 -28.97 33.05 -2.78
N LEU A 186 -30.24 32.72 -2.49
CA LEU A 186 -30.65 31.42 -1.97
C LEU A 186 -30.40 30.26 -2.95
N VAL A 187 -30.52 30.48 -4.26
CA VAL A 187 -30.27 29.45 -5.27
C VAL A 187 -28.78 29.13 -5.35
N PHE A 188 -27.93 30.17 -5.32
CA PHE A 188 -26.48 29.98 -5.31
C PHE A 188 -26.01 29.33 -4.00
N ASN A 189 -26.60 29.72 -2.87
CA ASN A 189 -26.38 29.07 -1.58
C ASN A 189 -26.67 27.58 -1.65
N ASP A 190 -27.83 27.17 -2.20
CA ASP A 190 -28.18 25.76 -2.32
C ASP A 190 -27.16 24.94 -3.14
N TYR A 191 -26.61 25.51 -4.22
CA TYR A 191 -25.55 24.85 -5.00
C TYR A 191 -24.21 24.79 -4.24
N VAL A 192 -23.78 25.88 -3.61
CA VAL A 192 -22.54 25.92 -2.83
C VAL A 192 -22.63 24.99 -1.61
N SER A 193 -23.76 25.01 -0.91
CA SER A 193 -24.08 24.09 0.17
C SER A 193 -24.02 22.66 -0.32
N LYS A 194 -24.64 22.26 -1.45
CA LYS A 194 -24.53 20.87 -1.96
C LYS A 194 -23.10 20.41 -2.28
N ILE A 195 -22.19 21.33 -2.65
CA ILE A 195 -20.78 21.01 -2.89
C ILE A 195 -20.00 20.87 -1.57
N ILE A 196 -20.35 21.65 -0.55
CA ILE A 196 -19.66 21.66 0.76
C ILE A 196 -20.26 20.64 1.73
N ASP A 197 -21.56 20.40 1.63
CA ASP A 197 -22.40 19.47 2.41
C ASP A 197 -22.31 18.05 1.84
N ILE A 198 -21.13 17.70 1.30
CA ILE A 198 -20.74 16.31 1.18
C ILE A 198 -20.70 15.81 2.61
N GLU A 199 -21.69 15.01 3.03
CA GLU A 199 -21.70 14.33 4.31
C GLU A 199 -20.50 13.37 4.37
N ILE A 200 -19.32 13.92 4.68
CA ILE A 200 -18.13 13.14 4.98
C ILE A 200 -18.38 12.56 6.38
N SER A 201 -19.12 11.46 6.41
CA SER A 201 -19.34 10.73 7.66
C SER A 201 -18.01 10.29 8.25
N ALA A 202 -17.89 10.25 9.59
CA ALA A 202 -16.72 9.70 10.26
C ALA A 202 -16.42 8.25 9.79
N GLN A 203 -17.46 7.52 9.38
CA GLN A 203 -17.34 6.22 8.76
C GLN A 203 -16.60 6.28 7.40
N THR A 204 -16.94 7.23 6.53
CA THR A 204 -16.26 7.40 5.23
C THR A 204 -14.79 7.77 5.41
N ILE A 205 -14.47 8.64 6.38
CA ILE A 205 -13.07 9.01 6.69
C ILE A 205 -12.28 7.79 7.16
N SER A 206 -12.80 7.05 8.14
CA SER A 206 -12.12 5.87 8.67
C SER A 206 -11.88 4.78 7.61
N ARG A 207 -12.86 4.52 6.73
CA ARG A 207 -12.71 3.60 5.59
C ARG A 207 -11.64 4.07 4.63
N THR A 208 -11.65 5.35 4.26
CA THR A 208 -10.67 5.91 3.33
C THR A 208 -9.25 5.82 3.90
N ILE A 209 -9.07 6.15 5.18
CA ILE A 209 -7.78 6.02 5.87
C ILE A 209 -7.32 4.57 5.87
N LEU A 210 -8.23 3.63 6.16
CA LEU A 210 -7.92 2.19 6.20
C LEU A 210 -7.51 1.66 4.83
N ILE A 211 -8.24 2.01 3.76
CA ILE A 211 -7.91 1.64 2.38
C ILE A 211 -6.55 2.22 1.99
N LEU A 212 -6.32 3.51 2.29
CA LEU A 212 -5.07 4.19 1.98
C LEU A 212 -3.89 3.54 2.71
N PHE A 213 -4.05 3.25 3.99
CA PHE A 213 -3.05 2.57 4.80
C PHE A 213 -2.73 1.18 4.27
N ALA A 214 -3.75 0.35 4.01
CA ALA A 214 -3.55 -0.99 3.47
C ALA A 214 -2.84 -0.94 2.09
N THR A 215 -3.30 -0.06 1.21
CA THR A 215 -2.71 0.14 -0.11
C THR A 215 -1.24 0.57 -0.01
N ALA A 216 -0.91 1.50 0.88
CA ALA A 216 0.44 1.98 1.11
C ALA A 216 1.37 0.85 1.60
N VAL A 217 0.91 0.03 2.56
CA VAL A 217 1.65 -1.12 3.07
C VAL A 217 1.92 -2.14 1.96
N PHE A 218 0.89 -2.56 1.21
CA PHE A 218 1.06 -3.52 0.12
C PHE A 218 1.96 -3.00 -1.00
N THR A 219 1.77 -1.74 -1.40
CA THR A 219 2.60 -1.09 -2.43
C THR A 219 4.06 -1.12 -2.02
N GLY A 220 4.34 -0.72 -0.78
CA GLY A 220 5.69 -0.69 -0.23
C GLY A 220 6.36 -2.07 -0.17
N ILE A 221 5.67 -3.06 0.39
CA ILE A 221 6.20 -4.41 0.52
C ILE A 221 6.46 -5.03 -0.86
N PHE A 222 5.48 -4.99 -1.77
CA PHE A 222 5.62 -5.60 -3.09
C PHE A 222 6.67 -4.89 -3.94
N THR A 223 6.69 -3.56 -3.93
CA THR A 223 7.73 -2.79 -4.63
C THR A 223 9.11 -3.19 -4.15
N TYR A 224 9.32 -3.34 -2.85
CA TYR A 224 10.61 -3.77 -2.34
C TYR A 224 10.96 -5.22 -2.75
N ILE A 225 9.99 -6.15 -2.67
CA ILE A 225 10.22 -7.56 -3.02
C ILE A 225 10.62 -7.73 -4.50
N PHE A 226 10.00 -6.96 -5.40
CA PHE A 226 10.08 -7.17 -6.84
C PHE A 226 10.93 -6.13 -7.60
N LEU A 227 11.02 -4.88 -7.13
CA LEU A 227 11.72 -3.77 -7.78
C LEU A 227 12.92 -3.23 -6.96
N ARG A 228 13.45 -4.08 -6.08
CA ARG A 228 14.57 -3.86 -5.15
C ARG A 228 15.52 -2.69 -5.54
N PRO A 229 15.43 -1.51 -4.89
CA PRO A 229 16.48 -0.51 -5.01
C PRO A 229 17.72 -0.99 -4.24
N GLU A 230 18.86 -1.15 -4.92
CA GLU A 230 20.12 -1.63 -4.31
C GLU A 230 20.64 -0.74 -3.16
N SER A 231 20.12 0.48 -2.99
CA SER A 231 20.71 1.49 -2.12
C SER A 231 20.11 1.61 -0.71
N GLN A 232 19.02 0.93 -0.37
CA GLN A 232 18.16 1.38 0.74
C GLN A 232 18.16 0.54 2.03
N PHE A 233 19.14 -0.33 2.33
CA PHE A 233 19.37 -0.67 3.75
C PHE A 233 20.71 -1.31 4.12
N LYS A 234 21.58 -0.49 4.74
CA LYS A 234 22.44 -0.89 5.85
C LYS A 234 21.64 -0.70 7.15
N ILE A 235 20.85 -1.67 7.58
CA ILE A 235 20.55 -1.73 9.02
C ILE A 235 21.83 -2.22 9.67
N GLY A 236 22.27 -1.48 10.69
CA GLY A 236 23.41 -1.86 11.52
C GLY A 236 23.36 -3.34 11.86
N ARG A 237 24.52 -3.97 11.72
CA ARG A 237 24.83 -5.27 12.29
C ARG A 237 24.57 -5.28 13.79
#